data_AF-A0AAE0YKI1-F1
#
_entry.id   AF-A0AAE0YKI1-F1
#
_cell.length_a   1.000
_cell.length_b   1.000
_cell.length_c   1.000
_cell.angle_alpha   90.00
_cell.angle_beta   90.00
_cell.angle_gamma   90.00
#
_symmetry.space_group_name_H-M   'P 1'
#
loop_
_entity.id
_entity.type
_entity.pdbx_description
1 polymer ?
#
loop_
_entity_poly.entity_id
_entity_poly.type
_entity_poly.pdbx_seq_one_letter_code
_entity_poly.pdbx_strand_id
1 'polypeptide(L)'
;MEDEPRPGRPVTACGDANISKVLVSLSDDRRKTCEEISTETSMSRTSVFRVLTNKLNKKKKFSKWVPHLLTDEQKESRVNFFQKLFAEISN
;
A
#
# COMPACT_ATOMS: atom_id res chain seq x y z
N MET A 1 -40.67 -27.65 2.58
CA MET A 1 -40.39 -26.58 3.55
C MET A 1 -39.03 -26.04 3.17
N GLU A 2 -39.01 -24.87 2.55
CA GLU A 2 -37.79 -24.24 2.01
C GLU A 2 -37.18 -23.36 3.10
N ASP A 3 -35.89 -23.51 3.35
CA ASP A 3 -35.20 -22.79 4.44
C ASP A 3 -35.10 -21.30 4.06
N GLU A 4 -35.65 -20.42 4.89
CA GLU A 4 -35.60 -18.98 4.63
C GLU A 4 -34.17 -18.44 4.71
N PRO A 5 -33.80 -17.44 3.89
CA PRO A 5 -32.46 -16.88 3.87
C PRO A 5 -32.12 -16.26 5.22
N ARG A 6 -31.19 -16.89 5.94
CA ARG A 6 -30.73 -16.40 7.24
C ARG A 6 -29.72 -15.27 7.04
N PRO A 7 -29.92 -14.08 7.65
CA PRO A 7 -28.92 -13.03 7.61
C PRO A 7 -27.67 -13.51 8.36
N GLY A 8 -26.55 -13.63 7.64
CA GLY A 8 -25.26 -13.97 8.23
C GLY A 8 -24.77 -12.89 9.19
N ARG A 9 -23.70 -13.20 9.95
CA ARG A 9 -23.06 -12.22 10.84
C ARG A 9 -22.62 -10.97 10.05
N PRO A 10 -23.08 -9.76 10.40
CA PRO A 10 -22.66 -8.55 9.71
C PRO A 10 -21.15 -8.33 9.90
N VAL A 11 -20.43 -8.17 8.78
CA VAL A 11 -18.98 -7.93 8.78
C VAL A 11 -18.74 -6.43 8.97
N THR A 12 -19.09 -5.91 10.14
CA THR A 12 -18.93 -4.48 10.48
C THR A 12 -17.47 -4.03 10.43
N ALA A 13 -16.53 -4.93 10.71
CA ALA A 13 -15.10 -4.64 10.68
C ALA A 13 -14.59 -4.24 9.28
N CYS A 14 -15.27 -4.64 8.20
CA CYS A 14 -14.88 -4.31 6.81
C CYS A 14 -15.86 -3.33 6.14
N GLY A 15 -16.59 -2.52 6.91
CA GLY A 15 -17.44 -1.47 6.38
C GLY A 15 -16.64 -0.33 5.72
N ASP A 16 -17.31 0.46 4.88
CA ASP A 16 -16.66 1.49 4.04
C ASP A 16 -15.87 2.52 4.85
N ALA A 17 -16.36 2.91 6.03
CA ALA A 17 -15.64 3.82 6.93
C ALA A 17 -14.28 3.25 7.38
N ASN A 18 -14.22 1.95 7.68
CA ASN A 18 -12.97 1.28 8.09
C ASN A 18 -12.03 1.08 6.90
N ILE A 19 -12.58 0.80 5.72
CA ILE A 19 -11.80 0.72 4.47
C ILE A 19 -11.12 2.07 4.21
N SER A 20 -11.86 3.18 4.35
CA SER A 20 -11.32 4.53 4.18
C SER A 20 -10.22 4.85 5.19
N LYS A 21 -10.37 4.47 6.47
CA LYS A 21 -9.30 4.64 7.47
C LYS A 21 -8.01 3.91 7.09
N VAL A 22 -8.13 2.66 6.65
CA VAL A 22 -6.97 1.87 6.18
C VAL A 22 -6.34 2.50 4.94
N LEU A 23 -7.15 3.04 4.02
CA LEU A 23 -6.62 3.76 2.85
C LEU A 23 -5.83 5.00 3.22
N VAL A 24 -6.34 5.82 4.15
CA VAL A 24 -5.63 7.01 4.63
C VAL A 24 -4.29 6.64 5.25
N SER A 25 -4.26 5.62 6.11
CA SER A 25 -3.01 5.13 6.72
C SER A 25 -1.97 4.65 5.68
N LEU A 26 -2.41 3.98 4.62
CA LEU A 26 -1.52 3.55 3.52
C LEU A 26 -1.04 4.69 2.62
N SER A 27 -1.82 5.75 2.47
CA SER A 27 -1.44 6.94 1.70
C SER A 27 -0.34 7.74 2.41
N ASP A 28 -0.35 7.73 3.74
CA ASP A 28 0.70 8.32 4.58
C ASP A 28 2.00 7.50 4.51
N ASP A 29 1.96 6.20 4.84
CA ASP A 29 3.08 5.30 4.58
C ASP A 29 2.59 3.92 4.13
N ARG A 30 2.95 3.58 2.89
CA ARG A 30 2.65 2.29 2.28
C ARG A 30 3.37 1.10 2.95
N ARG A 31 4.44 1.35 3.71
CA ARG A 31 5.27 0.30 4.33
C ARG A 31 4.77 -0.15 5.70
N LYS A 32 3.74 0.50 6.25
CA LYS A 32 3.14 0.13 7.53
C LYS A 32 2.71 -1.34 7.56
N THR A 33 2.96 -1.97 8.69
CA THR A 33 2.55 -3.33 9.02
C THR A 33 1.07 -3.38 9.36
N CYS A 34 0.48 -4.59 9.33
CA CYS A 34 -0.90 -4.76 9.78
C CYS A 34 -1.08 -4.38 11.26
N GLU A 35 -0.03 -4.47 12.09
CA GLU A 35 -0.08 -4.15 13.52
C GLU A 35 -0.14 -2.64 13.76
N GLU A 36 0.68 -1.87 13.05
CA GLU A 36 0.67 -0.40 13.09
C GLU A 36 -0.69 0.13 12.63
N ILE A 37 -1.18 -0.36 11.48
CA ILE A 37 -2.50 0.03 10.96
C ILE A 37 -3.61 -0.40 11.93
N SER A 38 -3.50 -1.57 12.57
CA SER A 38 -4.46 -2.05 13.58
C SER A 38 -4.57 -1.07 14.75
N THR A 39 -3.42 -0.59 15.23
CA THR A 39 -3.32 0.37 16.32
C THR A 39 -3.90 1.72 15.92
N GLU A 40 -3.53 2.24 14.74
CA GLU A 40 -4.02 3.53 14.23
C GLU A 40 -5.54 3.54 13.97
N THR A 41 -6.08 2.43 13.44
CA THR A 41 -7.48 2.35 13.04
C THR A 41 -8.41 1.81 14.12
N SER A 42 -7.86 1.37 15.27
CA SER A 42 -8.58 0.66 16.33
C SER A 42 -9.35 -0.57 15.82
N MET A 43 -8.79 -1.23 14.81
CA MET A 43 -9.30 -2.47 14.24
C MET A 43 -8.50 -3.64 14.78
N SER A 44 -8.99 -4.87 14.61
CA SER A 44 -8.14 -6.05 14.84
C SER A 44 -7.18 -6.27 13.66
N ARG A 45 -5.97 -6.76 13.94
CA ARG A 45 -4.96 -7.14 12.94
C ARG A 45 -5.54 -7.98 11.81
N THR A 46 -6.37 -8.97 12.15
CA THR A 46 -7.02 -9.85 11.16
C THR A 46 -8.01 -9.09 10.26
N SER A 47 -8.75 -8.12 10.81
CA SER A 47 -9.67 -7.29 10.03
C SER A 47 -8.91 -6.38 9.07
N VAL A 48 -7.81 -5.77 9.53
CA VAL A 48 -6.91 -4.98 8.68
C VAL A 48 -6.36 -5.85 7.55
N PHE A 49 -5.87 -7.05 7.86
CA PHE A 49 -5.39 -7.98 6.84
C PHE A 49 -6.46 -8.28 5.79
N ARG A 50 -7.70 -8.59 6.20
CA ARG A 50 -8.81 -8.86 5.28
C ARG A 50 -9.19 -7.63 4.44
N VAL A 51 -9.17 -6.44 5.02
CA VAL A 51 -9.40 -5.19 4.27
C VAL A 51 -8.31 -5.01 3.21
N LEU A 52 -7.05 -5.14 3.59
CA LEU A 52 -5.91 -5.01 2.69
C LEU A 52 -6.00 -6.02 1.52
N THR A 53 -6.23 -7.30 1.81
CA THR A 53 -6.21 -8.35 0.77
C THR A 53 -7.51 -8.45 -0.02
N ASN A 54 -8.67 -8.44 0.64
CA ASN A 54 -9.94 -8.83 0.01
C ASN A 54 -10.75 -7.62 -0.47
N LYS A 55 -10.60 -6.46 0.18
CA LYS A 55 -11.35 -5.24 -0.17
C LYS A 55 -10.51 -4.29 -1.03
N LEU A 56 -9.25 -4.11 -0.68
CA LEU A 56 -8.33 -3.19 -1.35
C LEU A 56 -7.39 -3.87 -2.36
N ASN A 57 -7.41 -5.20 -2.45
CA ASN A 57 -6.58 -6.00 -3.36
C ASN A 57 -5.08 -5.66 -3.28
N LYS A 58 -4.59 -5.29 -2.08
CA LYS A 58 -3.18 -4.97 -1.83
C LYS A 58 -2.37 -6.26 -1.67
N LYS A 59 -1.13 -6.21 -2.17
CA LYS A 59 -0.12 -7.26 -2.00
C LYS A 59 1.13 -6.65 -1.36
N LYS A 60 1.73 -7.38 -0.41
CA LYS A 60 3.03 -7.01 0.16
C LYS A 60 4.11 -7.14 -0.91
N LYS A 61 4.79 -6.04 -1.20
CA LYS A 61 5.98 -6.02 -2.07
C LYS A 61 7.18 -5.63 -1.22
N PHE A 62 8.25 -6.39 -1.31
CA PHE A 62 9.51 -6.06 -0.65
C PHE A 62 10.26 -4.99 -1.45
N SER A 63 10.97 -4.12 -0.76
CA SER A 63 11.88 -3.16 -1.39
C SER A 63 12.98 -3.91 -2.15
N LYS A 64 13.41 -3.35 -3.28
CA LYS A 64 14.59 -3.84 -4.00
C LYS A 64 15.85 -3.36 -3.27
N TRP A 65 16.89 -4.20 -3.26
CA TRP A 65 18.21 -3.79 -2.77
C TRP A 65 18.83 -2.78 -3.74
N VAL A 66 19.47 -1.75 -3.18
CA VAL A 66 20.16 -0.70 -3.94
C VAL A 66 21.61 -0.63 -3.44
N PRO A 67 22.63 -0.68 -4.31
CA PRO A 67 24.03 -0.80 -3.90
C PRO A 67 24.55 0.35 -3.04
N HIS A 68 24.11 1.58 -3.32
CA HIS A 68 24.62 2.78 -2.68
C HIS A 68 23.49 3.76 -2.37
N LEU A 69 23.65 4.50 -1.27
CA LEU A 69 22.84 5.67 -0.98
C LEU A 69 23.42 6.86 -1.75
N LEU A 70 22.67 7.36 -2.74
CA LEU A 70 23.13 8.45 -3.59
C LEU A 70 22.94 9.80 -2.89
N THR A 71 23.94 10.69 -2.98
CA THR A 71 23.78 12.11 -2.63
C THR A 71 22.92 12.83 -3.67
N ASP A 72 22.47 14.03 -3.34
CA ASP A 72 21.62 14.79 -4.25
C ASP A 72 22.39 15.24 -5.51
N GLU A 73 23.66 15.61 -5.37
CA GLU A 73 24.54 15.94 -6.49
C GLU A 73 24.77 14.73 -7.42
N GLN A 74 24.90 13.53 -6.84
CA GLN A 74 25.03 12.29 -7.62
C GLN A 74 23.76 11.97 -8.40
N LYS A 75 22.58 12.21 -7.82
CA LYS A 75 21.30 12.03 -8.53
C LYS A 75 21.17 12.99 -9.70
N GLU A 76 21.45 14.27 -9.48
CA GLU A 76 21.40 15.29 -10.53
C GLU A 76 22.37 15.00 -11.67
N SER A 77 23.62 14.65 -11.33
CA SER A 77 24.64 14.30 -12.32
C SER A 77 24.20 13.12 -13.19
N ARG A 78 23.59 12.09 -12.59
CA ARG A 78 23.07 10.93 -13.33
C ARG A 78 21.95 11.32 -14.28
N VAL A 79 20.98 12.11 -13.82
CA VAL A 79 19.86 12.57 -14.67
C VAL A 79 20.37 13.38 -15.86
N ASN A 80 21.24 14.36 -15.60
CA ASN A 80 21.81 15.22 -16.63
C ASN A 80 22.63 14.42 -17.67
N PHE A 81 23.42 13.44 -17.20
CA PHE A 81 24.18 12.57 -18.09
C PHE A 81 23.27 11.78 -19.03
N PHE A 82 22.21 11.15 -18.50
CA PHE A 82 21.30 10.37 -19.32
C PHE A 82 20.46 11.23 -20.27
N GLN A 83 20.06 12.45 -19.86
CA GLN A 83 19.35 13.37 -20.75
C GLN A 83 20.21 13.78 -21.95
N LYS A 84 21.50 14.09 -21.73
CA LYS A 84 22.44 14.41 -22.82
C LYS A 84 22.63 13.22 -23.75
N LEU A 85 22.92 12.04 -23.19
CA LEU A 85 23.09 10.82 -23.96
C LEU A 85 21.84 10.49 -24.79
N PHE A 86 20.65 10.66 -24.21
CA PHE A 86 19.39 10.42 -24.91
C PHE A 86 19.17 11.42 -26.06
N ALA A 87 19.51 12.69 -25.88
CA ALA A 87 19.41 13.72 -26.92
C ALA A 87 20.39 13.49 -28.08
N GLU A 88 21.58 12.95 -27.80
CA GLU A 88 22.57 12.57 -28.81
C GLU A 88 22.13 11.34 -29.62
N ILE A 89 21.51 10.34 -28.97
CA ILE A 89 21.02 9.12 -29.63
C ILE A 89 19.73 9.37 -30.44
N SER A 90 18.94 10.38 -30.06
CA SER A 90 17.66 10.69 -30.73
C SER A 90 17.78 11.63 -31.93
N ASN A 91 19.00 12.10 -32.24
CA ASN A 91 19.35 12.77 -33.50
C ASN A 91 20.00 11.79 -34.47
#